data_AF-A0A973Z2E2-F1
#
_entry.id   AF-A0A973Z2E2-F1
#
_cell.length_a   1.000
_cell.length_b   1.000
_cell.length_c   1.000
_cell.angle_alpha   90.00
_cell.angle_beta   90.00
_cell.angle_gamma   90.00
#
_symmetry.space_group_name_H-M   'P 1'
#
loop_
_entity.id
_entity.type
_entity.pdbx_description
1 polymer ?
#
loop_
_entity_poly.entity_id
_entity_poly.type
_entity_poly.pdbx_seq_one_letter_code
_entity_poly.pdbx_strand_id
1 'polypeptide(L)'
;MLKLFSASLAAALLAGVATPSTAQTASPAPAAKPGPARTAADPNEVVCEKQEVLGSRLSSRRVCHTRAEWADLRLQDRQDLERAQTRRGMKGE
;
A
#
# COMPACT_ATOMS: atom_id res chain seq x y z
N MET A 1 -26.60 40.16 -15.23
CA MET A 1 -28.01 40.03 -14.83
C MET A 1 -28.32 38.56 -14.65
N LEU A 2 -28.93 38.20 -13.51
CA LEU A 2 -29.71 36.96 -13.27
C LEU A 2 -28.94 35.63 -13.25
N LYS A 3 -28.98 34.75 -12.25
CA LYS A 3 -29.48 34.64 -10.86
C LYS A 3 -28.75 33.38 -10.35
N LEU A 4 -27.96 33.44 -9.28
CA LEU A 4 -28.38 32.98 -7.94
C LEU A 4 -29.22 31.69 -7.96
N PHE A 5 -28.54 30.54 -7.94
CA PHE A 5 -29.02 29.31 -7.32
C PHE A 5 -28.05 29.02 -6.15
N SER A 6 -28.09 29.79 -5.05
CA SER A 6 -28.96 29.54 -3.89
C SER A 6 -29.02 28.05 -3.57
N ALA A 7 -28.05 27.55 -2.78
CA ALA A 7 -28.18 27.41 -1.34
C ALA A 7 -29.45 26.65 -0.95
N SER A 8 -29.29 25.35 -0.64
CA SER A 8 -30.01 24.60 0.41
C SER A 8 -29.82 23.11 0.17
N LEU A 9 -28.89 22.48 0.87
CA LEU A 9 -29.02 21.07 1.20
C LEU A 9 -28.42 20.84 2.60
N ALA A 10 -29.01 21.55 3.57
CA ALA A 10 -28.90 21.19 4.97
C ALA A 10 -30.23 20.56 5.40
N ALA A 11 -30.12 19.56 6.27
CA ALA A 11 -31.18 18.87 7.00
C ALA A 11 -31.94 17.77 6.24
N ALA A 12 -31.57 16.52 6.51
CA ALA A 12 -32.48 15.52 7.10
C ALA A 12 -31.86 14.11 7.05
N LEU A 13 -30.99 13.78 8.01
CA LEU A 13 -30.63 12.39 8.30
C LEU A 13 -30.61 12.20 9.83
N LEU A 14 -31.80 12.20 10.42
CA LEU A 14 -32.07 11.75 11.77
C LEU A 14 -33.17 10.68 11.69
N ALA A 15 -32.99 9.61 12.47
CA ALA A 15 -33.85 8.43 12.65
C ALA A 15 -33.62 7.23 11.71
N GLY A 16 -32.43 6.61 11.83
CA GLY A 16 -32.25 5.19 11.51
C GLY A 16 -32.58 4.36 12.74
N VAL A 17 -33.68 3.62 12.70
CA VAL A 17 -34.13 2.69 13.75
C VAL A 17 -33.05 1.64 14.08
N ALA A 18 -32.71 1.50 15.36
CA ALA A 18 -31.83 0.45 15.84
C ALA A 18 -32.58 -0.88 15.83
N THR A 19 -32.42 -1.68 14.77
CA THR A 19 -32.81 -3.08 14.76
C THR A 19 -31.78 -3.90 15.55
N PRO A 20 -32.17 -4.68 16.57
CA PRO A 20 -31.24 -5.57 17.24
C PRO A 20 -30.75 -6.63 16.24
N SER A 21 -29.45 -6.64 16.00
CA SER A 21 -28.78 -7.64 15.17
C SER A 21 -28.82 -8.99 15.91
N THR A 22 -29.56 -9.96 15.38
CA THR A 22 -29.48 -11.35 15.84
C THR A 22 -28.10 -11.89 15.47
N ALA A 23 -27.31 -12.24 16.49
CA ALA A 23 -26.02 -12.87 16.30
C ALA A 23 -26.25 -14.26 15.69
N GLN A 24 -25.93 -14.42 14.40
CA GLN A 24 -25.86 -15.73 13.77
C GLN A 24 -24.60 -16.41 14.29
N THR A 25 -24.79 -17.45 15.11
CA THR A 25 -23.71 -18.32 15.56
C THR A 25 -23.12 -19.01 14.34
N ALA A 26 -22.01 -18.48 13.84
CA ALA A 26 -21.28 -19.09 12.74
C ALA A 26 -20.83 -20.49 13.17
N SER A 27 -21.18 -21.52 12.38
CA SER A 27 -20.58 -22.84 12.54
C SER A 27 -19.06 -22.73 12.41
N PRO A 28 -18.29 -23.48 13.21
CA PRO A 28 -16.83 -23.46 13.13
C PRO A 28 -16.41 -23.89 11.72
N ALA A 29 -15.77 -22.97 10.99
CA ALA A 29 -15.19 -23.26 9.70
C ALA A 29 -14.09 -24.34 9.88
N PRO A 30 -13.93 -25.27 8.92
CA PRO A 30 -12.87 -26.27 8.98
C PRO A 30 -11.52 -25.57 9.12
N ALA A 31 -10.73 -25.97 10.12
CA ALA A 31 -9.38 -25.46 10.30
C ALA A 31 -8.57 -25.70 9.01
N ALA A 32 -8.15 -24.61 8.37
CA ALA A 32 -7.28 -24.68 7.21
C ALA A 32 -5.98 -25.40 7.62
N LYS A 33 -5.66 -26.48 6.89
CA LYS A 33 -4.40 -27.22 7.12
C LYS A 33 -3.24 -26.24 6.92
N PRO A 34 -2.21 -26.25 7.80
CA PRO A 34 -1.02 -25.44 7.60
C PRO A 34 -0.44 -25.74 6.22
N GLY A 35 -0.33 -24.73 5.37
CA GLY A 35 0.36 -24.85 4.10
C GLY A 35 1.84 -25.16 4.32
N PRO A 36 2.54 -25.69 3.30
CA PRO A 36 3.96 -26.00 3.42
C PRO A 36 4.73 -24.76 3.89
N ALA A 37 5.51 -24.93 4.95
CA ALA A 37 6.37 -23.89 5.47
C ALA A 37 7.38 -23.49 4.39
N ARG A 38 7.31 -22.24 3.90
CA ARG A 38 8.30 -21.72 2.97
C ARG A 38 9.62 -21.58 3.70
N THR A 39 10.62 -22.37 3.29
CA THR A 39 11.99 -22.23 3.77
C THR A 39 12.48 -20.83 3.41
N ALA A 40 13.14 -20.16 4.37
CA ALA A 40 13.76 -18.86 4.12
C ALA A 40 14.80 -19.02 3.01
N ALA A 41 14.72 -18.17 1.99
CA ALA A 41 15.66 -18.20 0.87
C ALA A 41 17.03 -17.66 1.28
N ASP A 42 18.09 -18.17 0.65
CA ASP A 42 19.48 -17.83 0.98
C ASP A 42 19.74 -16.33 0.76
N PRO A 43 20.24 -15.60 1.78
CA PRO A 43 20.59 -14.18 1.65
C PRO A 43 21.68 -13.91 0.62
N ASN A 44 22.57 -14.87 0.35
CA ASN A 44 23.69 -14.72 -0.60
C ASN A 44 23.31 -15.12 -2.04
N GLU A 45 22.07 -15.55 -2.27
CA GLU A 45 21.58 -15.86 -3.60
C GLU A 45 21.61 -14.60 -4.48
N VAL A 46 22.29 -14.68 -5.63
CA VAL A 46 22.32 -13.59 -6.61
C VAL A 46 21.02 -13.58 -7.41
N VAL A 47 20.28 -12.47 -7.33
CA VAL A 47 19.04 -12.23 -8.03
C VAL A 47 19.22 -11.08 -9.02
N CYS A 48 18.96 -11.36 -10.30
CA CYS A 48 19.01 -10.37 -11.37
C CYS A 48 17.61 -9.85 -11.71
N GLU A 49 17.37 -8.55 -11.53
CA GLU A 49 16.13 -7.87 -11.89
C GLU A 49 16.32 -7.04 -13.18
N LYS A 50 15.31 -7.03 -14.04
CA LYS A 50 15.28 -6.17 -15.23
C LYS A 50 14.70 -4.81 -14.85
N GLN A 51 15.52 -3.77 -14.90
CA GLN A 51 15.12 -2.40 -14.60
C GLN A 51 14.90 -1.60 -15.88
N GLU A 52 13.78 -0.90 -15.97
CA GLU A 52 13.53 0.07 -17.02
C GLU A 52 14.36 1.34 -16.78
N VAL A 53 14.81 1.96 -17.87
CA VAL A 53 15.56 3.22 -17.79
C VAL A 53 14.58 4.37 -18.00
N LEU A 54 14.45 5.22 -16.98
CA LEU A 54 13.59 6.41 -17.06
C LEU A 54 14.02 7.31 -18.23
N GLY A 55 13.05 7.77 -19.03
CA GLY A 55 13.29 8.61 -20.20
C GLY A 55 13.55 7.85 -21.51
N SER A 56 13.59 6.52 -21.48
CA SER A 56 13.70 5.70 -22.69
C SER A 56 12.60 4.63 -22.72
N ARG A 57 11.88 4.55 -23.84
CA ARG A 57 10.74 3.65 -24.01
C ARG A 57 11.13 2.21 -24.33
N LEU A 58 12.39 1.97 -24.71
CA LEU A 58 12.85 0.68 -25.22
C LEU A 58 14.06 0.13 -24.44
N SER A 59 14.82 0.97 -23.74
CA SER A 59 16.00 0.49 -23.02
C SER A 59 15.63 -0.06 -21.66
N SER A 60 16.13 -1.25 -21.40
CA SER A 60 16.12 -1.87 -20.08
C SER A 60 17.52 -2.38 -19.79
N ARG A 61 17.89 -2.39 -18.51
CA ARG A 61 19.16 -2.93 -18.03
C ARG A 61 18.88 -4.07 -17.06
N ARG A 62 19.79 -5.04 -17.00
CA ARG A 62 19.74 -6.11 -16.00
C ARG A 62 20.66 -5.73 -14.85
N VAL A 63 20.13 -5.72 -13.64
CA VAL A 63 20.87 -5.39 -12.42
C VAL A 63 20.85 -6.61 -11.52
N CYS A 64 22.01 -7.06 -11.07
CA CYS A 64 22.15 -8.26 -10.27
C CYS A 64 22.76 -7.90 -8.92
N HIS A 65 22.10 -8.34 -7.85
CA HIS A 65 22.53 -8.17 -6.47
C HIS A 65 22.22 -9.43 -5.68
N THR A 66 22.87 -9.61 -4.53
CA THR A 66 22.45 -10.64 -3.59
C THR A 66 21.09 -10.31 -2.99
N ARG A 67 20.37 -11.30 -2.48
CA ARG A 67 19.08 -11.08 -1.81
C ARG A 67 19.23 -10.15 -0.59
N ALA A 68 20.35 -10.26 0.13
CA ALA A 68 20.70 -9.37 1.23
C ALA A 68 20.87 -7.92 0.74
N GLU A 69 21.67 -7.70 -0.31
CA GLU A 69 21.85 -6.38 -0.92
C GLU A 69 20.51 -5.79 -1.38
N TRP A 70 19.66 -6.57 -2.05
CA TRP A 70 18.34 -6.10 -2.45
C TRP A 70 17.47 -5.65 -1.26
N ALA A 71 17.59 -6.31 -0.12
CA ALA A 71 16.87 -5.91 1.09
C ALA A 71 17.40 -4.56 1.62
N ASP A 72 18.72 -4.39 1.63
CA ASP A 72 19.37 -3.15 2.07
C ASP A 72 19.03 -1.98 1.15
N LEU A 73 19.08 -2.17 -0.18
CA LEU A 73 18.67 -1.13 -1.14
C LEU A 73 17.24 -0.67 -0.89
N ARG A 74 16.29 -1.61 -0.71
CA ARG A 74 14.88 -1.27 -0.44
C ARG A 74 14.68 -0.55 0.88
N LEU A 75 15.51 -0.85 1.89
CA LEU A 75 15.47 -0.15 3.17
C LEU A 75 15.96 1.30 3.00
N GLN A 76 17.06 1.50 2.28
CA GLN A 76 17.60 2.84 1.99
C GLN A 76 16.59 3.68 1.19
N ASP A 77 16.01 3.11 0.14
CA ASP A 77 14.99 3.78 -0.68
C ASP A 77 13.80 4.24 0.18
N ARG A 78 13.34 3.39 1.10
CA ARG A 78 12.25 3.76 2.03
C ARG A 78 12.64 4.92 2.92
N GLN A 79 13.82 4.87 3.52
CA GLN A 79 14.32 5.95 4.39
C GLN A 79 14.47 7.26 3.62
N ASP A 80 14.88 7.22 2.36
CA ASP A 80 14.97 8.40 1.49
C ASP A 80 13.59 9.01 1.21
N LEU A 81 12.61 8.16 0.89
CA LEU A 81 11.23 8.58 0.68
C LEU A 81 10.62 9.19 1.96
N GLU A 82 10.79 8.54 3.11
CA GLU A 82 10.32 9.03 4.40
C GLU A 82 10.93 10.40 4.71
N ARG A 83 12.26 10.54 4.57
CA ARG A 83 12.96 11.82 4.76
C ARG A 83 12.44 12.91 3.84
N ALA A 84 12.20 12.61 2.57
CA ALA A 84 11.67 13.57 1.60
C ALA A 84 10.24 14.00 1.96
N GLN A 85 9.39 13.06 2.38
CA GLN A 85 8.01 13.34 2.78
C GLN A 85 7.94 14.20 4.05
N THR A 86 8.68 13.84 5.10
CA THR A 86 8.71 14.61 6.35
C THR A 86 9.20 16.05 6.11
N ARG A 87 10.25 16.22 5.30
CA ARG A 87 10.79 17.56 4.97
C ARG A 87 9.81 18.42 4.16
N ARG A 88 8.97 17.80 3.31
CA ARG A 88 8.00 18.53 2.49
C ARG A 88 6.83 19.06 3.33
N GLY A 89 6.41 18.32 4.36
CA GLY A 89 5.36 18.74 5.29
C GLY A 89 5.72 19.96 6.14
N MET A 90 7.01 20.24 6.34
CA MET A 90 7.49 21.38 7.14
C MET A 90 7.68 22.69 6.33
N LYS A 91 7.42 22.68 5.02
CA LYS A 91 7.64 23.85 4.12
C LYS A 91 6.38 24.64 3.78
N GLY A 92 5.28 24.40 4.50
CA GLY A 92 4.03 25.16 4.39
C GLY A 92 3.86 26.12 5.56
N GLU A 93 4.63 27.20 5.59
CA GLU A 93 4.38 28.40 6.41
C GLU A 93 5.00 29.63 5.74
#